data_AF-A0A955B201-F1
#
_entry.id   AF-A0A955B201-F1
#
_cell.length_a   1.000
_cell.length_b   1.000
_cell.length_c   1.000
_cell.angle_alpha   90.00
_cell.angle_beta   90.00
_cell.angle_gamma   90.00
#
_symmetry.space_group_name_H-M   'P 1'
#
loop_
_entity.id
_entity.type
_entity.pdbx_description
1 polymer ?
#
loop_
_entity_poly.entity_id
_entity_poly.type
_entity_poly.pdbx_seq_one_letter_code
_entity_poly.pdbx_strand_id
1 'polypeptide(L)'
;VRNSWGLDWALDSPESAGHALMPYEYVERYTFEAFTGPAMAMTKNMSAEIEPAWREYVRVLEKDERDIDGKLLKRGKRVLCHPSQPQTIREDSLENRQEFRQLDHAWNADLRQRIWFPPINSLKNESAKFAEDCRTARKVFLAAIDENIMSARRQPMPEVKALPFWFAGLAWEPKIKRVEEVADLSVQLTDRITHISNTPKRVLWTDEWLEWLASLNGLKIYALSGMTTTVHVIAAIPARLHFQAPGQFTFAQSGQDVIDLVRDIYEQWSRESGQRSAFAFFTLASASQWPDQVKGHAAGDHWVVVSSCTADGRWRTSAPRRFADRLSLRDFMDRLRPETRQQRISRVKGRVDEFIGSGYAGNIHVDKLAKEIGYRRTAVRDALFALQGSGHYRVYRTPEGQIAIGPKESTIGTALLAPTIHRNWLARVACLGPAVSVGIWFVKDVILGRPFEVLGFAAMIPLAYGGEWLNTRFRKWRENKE
;
A
#
# COMPACT_ATOMS: atom_id res chain seq x y z
N VAL A 1 72.24 15.53 13.21
CA VAL A 1 73.70 15.66 13.10
C VAL A 1 74.12 16.89 13.91
N ARG A 2 74.98 16.74 14.93
CA ARG A 2 75.52 17.88 15.69
C ARG A 2 76.73 18.43 14.92
N ASN A 3 76.73 19.73 14.66
CA ASN A 3 77.82 20.41 13.98
C ASN A 3 78.88 20.79 15.02
N SER A 4 80.02 20.10 15.02
CA SER A 4 81.17 20.42 15.86
C SER A 4 82.14 21.29 15.08
N TRP A 5 81.83 22.58 14.98
CA TRP A 5 82.78 23.61 14.56
C TRP A 5 82.67 24.73 15.59
N GLY A 6 83.79 25.05 16.24
CA GLY A 6 83.85 25.97 17.38
C GLY A 6 83.45 27.40 17.04
N LEU A 7 83.20 28.19 18.10
CA LEU A 7 82.69 29.57 18.04
C LEU A 7 83.53 30.50 17.16
N ASP A 8 84.82 30.22 17.02
CA ASP A 8 85.79 31.12 16.37
C ASP A 8 85.56 31.23 14.84
N TRP A 9 84.83 30.29 14.22
CA TRP A 9 84.52 30.35 12.78
C TRP A 9 83.41 31.36 12.44
N ALA A 10 82.56 31.74 13.39
CA ALA A 10 81.38 32.56 13.13
C ALA A 10 81.65 34.08 13.02
N LEU A 11 82.85 34.53 13.37
CA LEU A 11 83.16 35.96 13.49
C LEU A 11 83.68 36.60 12.19
N ASP A 12 84.18 35.83 11.22
CA ASP A 12 84.93 36.35 10.05
C ASP A 12 84.15 36.41 8.73
N SER A 13 82.83 36.18 8.70
CA SER A 13 82.08 36.33 7.45
C SER A 13 80.61 36.72 7.63
N PRO A 14 80.23 37.97 7.34
CA PRO A 14 78.83 38.39 7.41
C PRO A 14 78.00 37.99 6.17
N GLU A 15 78.60 37.39 5.12
CA GLU A 15 77.92 37.09 3.86
C GLU A 15 78.19 35.70 3.25
N SER A 16 78.94 34.80 3.92
CA SER A 16 79.16 33.45 3.38
C SER A 16 78.24 32.39 3.98
N ALA A 17 77.49 31.74 3.09
CA ALA A 17 76.48 30.74 3.34
C ALA A 17 77.04 29.49 4.06
N GLY A 18 76.93 29.47 5.37
CA GLY A 18 77.09 28.27 6.22
C GLY A 18 75.77 27.53 6.49
N HIS A 19 74.72 27.77 5.70
CA HIS A 19 73.49 27.00 5.74
C HIS A 19 73.39 26.22 4.43
N ALA A 20 73.79 24.96 4.47
CA ALA A 20 73.26 24.03 3.50
C ALA A 20 71.75 23.95 3.77
N LEU A 21 70.96 24.70 3.01
CA LEU A 21 69.52 24.47 2.87
C LEU A 21 69.37 23.13 2.18
N MET A 22 69.43 22.06 2.96
CA MET A 22 69.15 20.71 2.49
C MET A 22 67.63 20.63 2.27
N PRO A 23 67.16 20.41 1.04
CA PRO A 23 65.73 20.26 0.80
C PRO A 23 65.19 19.14 1.69
N TYR A 24 64.03 19.32 2.31
CA TYR A 24 63.44 18.31 3.19
C TYR A 24 63.31 16.94 2.50
N GLU A 25 63.08 16.91 1.18
CA GLU A 25 63.10 15.67 0.37
C GLU A 25 64.45 14.94 0.40
N TYR A 26 65.57 15.67 0.45
CA TYR A 26 66.91 15.08 0.51
C TYR A 26 67.21 14.53 1.91
N VAL A 27 66.65 15.14 2.96
CA VAL A 27 66.75 14.63 4.33
C VAL A 27 65.92 13.36 4.49
N GLU A 28 64.65 13.34 4.06
CA GLU A 28 63.79 12.15 4.18
C GLU A 28 64.32 10.94 3.40
N ARG A 29 64.93 11.17 2.22
CA ARG A 29 65.44 10.08 1.37
C ARG A 29 66.67 9.39 1.95
N TYR A 30 67.59 10.14 2.58
CA TYR A 30 68.89 9.61 2.97
C TYR A 30 69.10 9.49 4.49
N THR A 31 68.29 10.12 5.34
CA THR A 31 68.39 9.89 6.79
C THR A 31 67.97 8.49 7.20
N PHE A 32 67.02 7.87 6.48
CA PHE A 32 66.62 6.49 6.78
C PHE A 32 67.77 5.50 6.46
N GLU A 33 68.39 5.61 5.28
CA GLU A 33 69.53 4.77 4.88
C GLU A 33 70.76 4.92 5.80
N ALA A 34 71.00 6.13 6.33
CA ALA A 34 72.11 6.39 7.24
C ALA A 34 71.94 5.73 8.63
N PHE A 35 70.70 5.49 9.09
CA PHE A 35 70.43 4.84 10.39
C PHE A 35 70.09 3.35 10.26
N THR A 36 69.64 2.86 9.09
CA THR A 36 69.25 1.46 8.89
C THR A 36 70.20 0.63 8.03
N GLY A 37 71.28 1.24 7.52
CA GLY A 37 72.20 0.59 6.57
C GLY A 37 71.67 0.62 5.12
N PRO A 38 72.50 0.21 4.13
CA PRO A 38 72.13 0.22 2.71
C PRO A 38 70.80 -0.52 2.54
N ALA A 39 69.87 0.08 1.79
CA ALA A 39 68.58 -0.53 1.51
C ALA A 39 68.82 -1.98 1.08
N MET A 40 68.50 -2.93 1.97
CA MET A 40 68.50 -4.34 1.60
C MET A 40 67.66 -4.41 0.35
N ALA A 41 68.30 -4.82 -0.75
CA ALA A 41 67.65 -5.08 -2.02
C ALA A 41 66.33 -5.75 -1.67
N MET A 42 65.22 -5.04 -1.96
CA MET A 42 63.88 -5.43 -1.55
C MET A 42 63.81 -6.94 -1.71
N THR A 43 63.80 -7.65 -0.58
CA THR A 43 63.41 -9.05 -0.58
C THR A 43 62.15 -9.03 -1.38
N LYS A 44 62.18 -9.74 -2.51
CA LYS A 44 61.08 -9.98 -3.42
C LYS A 44 60.03 -10.65 -2.56
N ASN A 45 59.31 -9.84 -1.79
CA ASN A 45 58.45 -10.30 -0.72
C ASN A 45 57.43 -11.10 -1.46
N MET A 46 57.49 -12.40 -1.15
CA MET A 46 56.78 -13.48 -1.77
C MET A 46 55.46 -12.95 -2.31
N SER A 47 55.21 -13.18 -3.59
CA SER A 47 53.86 -13.21 -4.11
C SER A 47 53.10 -14.30 -3.36
N ALA A 48 52.74 -14.07 -2.09
CA ALA A 48 51.62 -14.72 -1.45
C ALA A 48 50.50 -14.56 -2.45
N GLU A 49 50.14 -15.67 -3.09
CA GLU A 49 49.17 -15.72 -4.17
C GLU A 49 47.97 -14.93 -3.70
N ILE A 50 47.69 -13.82 -4.39
CA ILE A 50 46.50 -13.04 -4.10
C ILE A 50 45.34 -13.95 -4.49
N GLU A 51 44.51 -14.29 -3.50
CA GLU A 51 43.31 -15.09 -3.74
C GLU A 51 42.54 -14.48 -4.92
N PRO A 52 41.97 -15.30 -5.82
CA PRO A 52 41.32 -14.81 -7.02
C PRO A 52 40.33 -13.66 -6.77
N ALA A 53 39.60 -13.71 -5.65
CA ALA A 53 38.61 -12.71 -5.25
C ALA A 53 39.18 -11.31 -4.91
N TRP A 54 40.47 -11.19 -4.61
CA TRP A 54 41.11 -9.93 -4.22
C TRP A 54 41.96 -9.30 -5.31
N ARG A 55 42.20 -10.01 -6.42
CA ARG A 55 43.11 -9.58 -7.48
C ARG A 55 42.74 -8.23 -8.10
N GLU A 56 41.44 -7.96 -8.20
CA GLU A 56 40.93 -6.70 -8.78
C GLU A 56 41.04 -5.53 -7.79
N TYR A 57 41.20 -5.79 -6.50
CA TYR A 57 41.13 -4.78 -5.44
C TYR A 57 42.46 -4.53 -4.73
N VAL A 58 43.50 -5.29 -5.04
CA VAL A 58 44.82 -5.17 -4.43
C VAL A 58 45.80 -4.60 -5.43
N ARG A 59 46.47 -3.50 -5.08
CA ARG A 59 47.62 -2.98 -5.84
C ARG A 59 48.83 -2.78 -4.94
N VAL A 60 50.01 -2.74 -5.56
CA VAL A 60 51.27 -2.41 -4.87
C VAL A 60 51.58 -0.94 -5.14
N LEU A 61 51.95 -0.20 -4.11
CA LEU A 61 52.29 1.21 -4.24
C LEU A 61 53.60 1.43 -5.00
N GLU A 62 53.55 2.22 -6.07
CA GLU A 62 54.72 2.59 -6.87
C GLU A 62 55.52 3.74 -6.26
N LYS A 63 54.87 4.57 -5.44
CA LYS A 63 55.42 5.71 -4.71
C LYS A 63 54.82 5.78 -3.31
N ASP A 64 55.40 6.61 -2.44
CA ASP A 64 54.82 6.89 -1.13
C ASP A 64 53.47 7.61 -1.31
N GLU A 65 52.40 7.07 -0.73
CA GLU A 65 51.04 7.61 -0.81
C GLU A 65 50.42 7.62 0.59
N ARG A 66 49.45 8.52 0.84
CA ARG A 66 48.71 8.54 2.12
C ARG A 66 47.42 7.73 1.99
N ASP A 67 47.09 6.98 3.03
CA ASP A 67 45.80 6.30 3.11
C ASP A 67 44.66 7.26 3.47
N ILE A 68 43.43 6.74 3.52
CA ILE A 68 42.23 7.54 3.83
C ILE A 68 42.25 8.16 5.24
N ASP A 69 43.07 7.62 6.14
CA ASP A 69 43.24 8.11 7.51
C ASP A 69 44.44 9.08 7.62
N GLY A 70 45.09 9.38 6.49
CA GLY A 70 46.23 10.30 6.37
C GLY A 70 47.58 9.69 6.73
N LYS A 71 47.66 8.39 7.02
CA LYS A 71 48.90 7.67 7.33
C LYS A 71 49.72 7.48 6.05
N LEU A 72 51.01 7.81 6.11
CA LEU A 72 51.93 7.62 4.99
C LEU A 72 52.27 6.13 4.82
N LEU A 73 51.94 5.56 3.67
CA LEU A 73 52.29 4.22 3.26
C LEU A 73 53.49 4.27 2.31
N LYS A 74 54.50 3.45 2.59
CA LYS A 74 55.74 3.41 1.81
C LYS A 74 55.56 2.66 0.49
N ARG A 75 56.33 3.06 -0.52
CA ARG A 75 56.50 2.33 -1.78
C ARG A 75 56.74 0.84 -1.54
N GLY A 76 56.11 -0.01 -2.35
CA GLY A 76 56.20 -1.48 -2.27
C GLY A 76 55.20 -2.12 -1.31
N LYS A 77 54.43 -1.35 -0.52
CA LYS A 77 53.33 -1.89 0.28
C LYS A 77 52.13 -2.29 -0.58
N ARG A 78 51.46 -3.38 -0.19
CA ARG A 78 50.16 -3.79 -0.75
C ARG A 78 49.04 -2.97 -0.11
N VAL A 79 48.12 -2.51 -0.94
CA VAL A 79 46.97 -1.71 -0.53
C VAL A 79 45.69 -2.21 -1.16
N LEU A 80 44.58 -2.04 -0.43
CA LEU A 80 43.22 -2.29 -0.88
C LEU A 80 42.62 -1.01 -1.44
N CYS A 81 42.16 -1.06 -2.68
CA CYS A 81 41.48 0.03 -3.34
C CYS A 81 40.47 -0.48 -4.37
N HIS A 82 39.41 0.29 -4.60
CA HIS A 82 38.49 -0.03 -5.69
C HIS A 82 39.08 0.46 -7.03
N PRO A 83 38.99 -0.29 -8.14
CA PRO A 83 39.55 0.09 -9.44
C PRO A 83 39.13 1.48 -9.94
N SER A 84 37.89 1.90 -9.65
CA SER A 84 37.37 3.21 -10.06
C SER A 84 37.84 4.38 -9.18
N GLN A 85 38.44 4.12 -8.02
CA GLN A 85 39.01 5.12 -7.12
C GLN A 85 40.38 4.64 -6.60
N PRO A 86 41.39 4.56 -7.48
CA PRO A 86 42.68 3.99 -7.11
C PRO A 86 43.41 4.80 -6.04
N GLN A 87 43.05 6.08 -5.86
CA GLN A 87 43.66 6.98 -4.88
C GLN A 87 43.11 6.81 -3.46
N THR A 88 41.95 6.17 -3.29
CA THR A 88 41.35 5.91 -1.98
C THR A 88 41.80 4.54 -1.50
N ILE A 89 42.86 4.51 -0.69
CA ILE A 89 43.60 3.30 -0.35
C ILE A 89 43.65 3.05 1.17
N ARG A 90 43.78 1.78 1.57
CA ARG A 90 44.20 1.36 2.91
C ARG A 90 45.20 0.20 2.81
N GLU A 91 46.03 0.01 3.83
CA GLU A 91 46.99 -1.10 3.89
C GLU A 91 46.28 -2.47 3.79
N ASP A 92 46.85 -3.40 3.02
CA ASP A 92 46.30 -4.74 2.84
C ASP A 92 46.56 -5.62 4.08
N SER A 93 45.66 -5.53 5.07
CA SER A 93 45.63 -6.35 6.29
C SER A 93 44.37 -7.21 6.34
N LEU A 94 44.36 -8.26 7.16
CA LEU A 94 43.18 -9.13 7.32
C LEU A 94 41.97 -8.36 7.87
N GLU A 95 42.19 -7.45 8.82
CA GLU A 95 41.16 -6.57 9.37
C GLU A 95 40.59 -5.64 8.29
N ASN A 96 41.46 -4.97 7.52
CA ASN A 96 41.03 -4.09 6.44
C ASN A 96 40.33 -4.86 5.32
N ARG A 97 40.73 -6.11 5.00
CA ARG A 97 40.00 -6.95 4.04
C ARG A 97 38.58 -7.27 4.52
N GLN A 98 38.41 -7.59 5.80
CA GLN A 98 37.09 -7.85 6.36
C GLN A 98 36.21 -6.60 6.33
N GLU A 99 36.76 -5.46 6.75
CA GLU A 99 36.05 -4.18 6.70
C GLU A 99 35.69 -3.79 5.26
N PHE A 100 36.64 -3.90 4.33
CA PHE A 100 36.44 -3.58 2.92
C PHE A 100 35.37 -4.47 2.30
N ARG A 101 35.34 -5.77 2.62
CA ARG A 101 34.25 -6.68 2.20
C ARG A 101 32.90 -6.27 2.80
N GLN A 102 32.86 -5.87 4.07
CA GLN A 102 31.62 -5.38 4.70
C GLN A 102 31.14 -4.04 4.12
N LEU A 103 32.03 -3.31 3.46
CA LEU A 103 31.75 -2.06 2.77
C LEU A 103 31.60 -2.26 1.25
N ASP A 104 31.25 -3.48 0.81
CA ASP A 104 31.04 -3.84 -0.59
C ASP A 104 32.21 -3.44 -1.50
N HIS A 105 33.42 -3.62 -1.01
CA HIS A 105 34.66 -3.30 -1.70
C HIS A 105 34.81 -1.81 -2.06
N ALA A 106 34.25 -0.90 -1.26
CA ALA A 106 34.47 0.54 -1.44
C ALA A 106 34.60 1.31 -0.11
N TRP A 107 35.74 1.99 0.07
CA TRP A 107 36.03 2.83 1.23
C TRP A 107 35.19 4.11 1.27
N ASN A 108 34.95 4.73 0.12
CA ASN A 108 34.18 5.97 -0.01
C ASN A 108 32.67 5.68 -0.06
N ALA A 109 31.89 6.46 0.69
CA ALA A 109 30.42 6.40 0.69
C ALA A 109 29.81 6.64 -0.70
N ASP A 110 30.28 7.64 -1.44
CA ASP A 110 29.75 8.00 -2.75
C ASP A 110 29.94 6.87 -3.77
N LEU A 111 31.07 6.17 -3.67
CA LEU A 111 31.34 5.02 -4.52
C LEU A 111 30.45 3.83 -4.14
N ARG A 112 30.27 3.58 -2.84
CA ARG A 112 29.31 2.55 -2.38
C ARG A 112 27.92 2.81 -2.94
N GLN A 113 27.44 4.06 -2.90
CA GLN A 113 26.16 4.42 -3.49
C GLN A 113 26.11 4.08 -4.98
N ARG A 114 27.12 4.44 -5.76
CA ARG A 114 27.17 4.16 -7.22
C ARG A 114 27.26 2.67 -7.55
N ILE A 115 27.87 1.86 -6.68
CA ILE A 115 27.94 0.40 -6.85
C ILE A 115 26.55 -0.23 -6.68
N TRP A 116 25.74 0.28 -5.75
CA TRP A 116 24.42 -0.28 -5.46
C TRP A 116 23.30 0.29 -6.33
N PHE A 117 23.35 1.60 -6.60
CA PHE A 117 22.30 2.34 -7.26
C PHE A 117 22.71 2.70 -8.69
N PRO A 118 22.21 1.98 -9.72
CA PRO A 118 22.44 2.40 -11.08
C PRO A 118 21.73 3.74 -11.35
N PRO A 119 22.21 4.57 -12.29
CA PRO A 119 21.51 5.78 -12.69
C PRO A 119 20.09 5.45 -13.17
N ILE A 120 19.07 6.22 -12.77
CA ILE A 120 17.68 5.95 -13.19
C ILE A 120 17.50 6.10 -14.71
N ASN A 121 18.30 6.95 -15.35
CA ASN A 121 18.32 7.08 -16.80
C ASN A 121 18.91 5.85 -17.52
N SER A 122 19.60 4.97 -16.80
CA SER A 122 20.16 3.72 -17.35
C SER A 122 19.22 2.52 -17.23
N LEU A 123 18.01 2.72 -16.72
CA LEU A 123 17.01 1.67 -16.60
C LEU A 123 16.67 1.08 -17.98
N LYS A 124 16.78 -0.24 -18.09
CA LYS A 124 16.37 -0.97 -19.30
C LYS A 124 14.88 -0.75 -19.59
N ASN A 125 14.50 -0.83 -20.87
CA ASN A 125 13.13 -0.62 -21.32
C ASN A 125 12.08 -1.43 -20.53
N GLU A 126 12.39 -2.66 -20.13
CA GLU A 126 11.47 -3.50 -19.35
C GLU A 126 11.24 -2.97 -17.93
N SER A 127 12.31 -2.61 -17.21
CA SER A 127 12.22 -2.05 -15.86
C SER A 127 11.57 -0.67 -15.86
N ALA A 128 11.87 0.16 -16.86
CA ALA A 128 11.25 1.46 -17.04
C ALA A 128 9.75 1.33 -17.32
N LYS A 129 9.36 0.38 -18.19
CA LYS A 129 7.95 0.09 -18.48
C LYS A 129 7.21 -0.40 -17.22
N PHE A 130 7.78 -1.34 -16.48
CA PHE A 130 7.16 -1.85 -15.26
C PHE A 130 7.02 -0.77 -14.18
N ALA A 131 8.01 0.13 -14.05
CA ALA A 131 7.91 1.28 -13.18
C ALA A 131 6.74 2.20 -13.58
N GLU A 132 6.55 2.44 -14.88
CA GLU A 132 5.42 3.23 -15.36
C GLU A 132 4.07 2.54 -15.14
N ASP A 133 4.02 1.22 -15.33
CA ASP A 133 2.84 0.41 -15.00
C ASP A 133 2.51 0.52 -13.50
N CYS A 134 3.52 0.53 -12.63
CA CYS A 134 3.35 0.75 -11.19
C CYS A 134 2.82 2.16 -10.87
N ARG A 135 3.36 3.21 -11.50
CA ARG A 135 2.87 4.60 -11.31
C ARG A 135 1.41 4.73 -11.76
N THR A 136 1.10 4.16 -12.91
CA THR A 136 -0.26 4.15 -13.46
C THR A 136 -1.20 3.38 -12.53
N ALA A 137 -0.80 2.18 -12.11
CA ALA A 137 -1.57 1.37 -11.17
C ALA A 137 -1.81 2.11 -9.85
N ARG A 138 -0.79 2.78 -9.29
CA ARG A 138 -0.90 3.59 -8.07
C ARG A 138 -1.90 4.71 -8.23
N LYS A 139 -1.76 5.49 -9.30
CA LYS A 139 -2.65 6.62 -9.59
C LYS A 139 -4.10 6.15 -9.74
N VAL A 140 -4.34 5.12 -10.55
CA VAL A 140 -5.68 4.57 -10.80
C VAL A 140 -6.28 3.97 -9.53
N PHE A 141 -5.49 3.18 -8.80
CA PHE A 141 -5.92 2.52 -7.56
C PHE A 141 -6.34 3.55 -6.51
N LEU A 142 -5.45 4.48 -6.15
CA LEU A 142 -5.72 5.44 -5.08
C LEU A 142 -6.86 6.38 -5.47
N ALA A 143 -6.92 6.85 -6.72
CA ALA A 143 -8.03 7.70 -7.18
C ALA A 143 -9.38 6.96 -7.14
N ALA A 144 -9.41 5.68 -7.52
CA ALA A 144 -10.65 4.89 -7.47
C ALA A 144 -11.12 4.64 -6.04
N ILE A 145 -10.21 4.34 -5.11
CA ILE A 145 -10.55 4.18 -3.69
C ILE A 145 -11.00 5.52 -3.10
N ASP A 146 -10.29 6.61 -3.39
CA ASP A 146 -10.66 7.95 -2.95
C ASP A 146 -12.10 8.32 -3.38
N GLU A 147 -12.42 8.19 -4.67
CA GLU A 147 -13.76 8.46 -5.18
C GLU A 147 -14.82 7.56 -4.51
N ASN A 148 -14.53 6.27 -4.38
CA ASN A 148 -15.45 5.30 -3.80
C ASN A 148 -15.71 5.56 -2.30
N ILE A 149 -14.70 5.99 -1.55
CA ILE A 149 -14.82 6.28 -0.11
C ILE A 149 -15.46 7.65 0.11
N MET A 150 -15.04 8.69 -0.61
CA MET A 150 -15.60 10.04 -0.49
C MET A 150 -17.08 10.08 -0.88
N SER A 151 -17.49 9.29 -1.89
CA SER A 151 -18.91 9.16 -2.28
C SER A 151 -19.75 8.30 -1.32
N ALA A 152 -19.14 7.70 -0.29
CA ALA A 152 -19.83 6.86 0.69
C ALA A 152 -20.67 7.66 1.70
N ARG A 153 -20.58 8.99 1.70
CA ARG A 153 -21.39 9.83 2.60
C ARG A 153 -22.88 9.54 2.46
N ARG A 154 -23.59 9.45 3.59
CA ARG A 154 -25.02 9.09 3.71
C ARG A 154 -25.37 7.66 3.31
N GLN A 155 -24.41 6.85 2.87
CA GLN A 155 -24.62 5.42 2.66
C GLN A 155 -24.56 4.67 3.99
N PRO A 156 -25.04 3.40 4.05
CA PRO A 156 -24.93 2.59 5.26
C PRO A 156 -23.48 2.45 5.71
N MET A 157 -23.28 2.60 7.01
CA MET A 157 -22.05 2.29 7.73
C MET A 157 -21.81 0.79 7.63
N PRO A 158 -20.58 0.33 7.39
CA PRO A 158 -20.28 -1.09 7.51
C PRO A 158 -20.59 -1.54 8.95
N GLU A 159 -21.53 -2.48 9.09
CA GLU A 159 -21.83 -3.07 10.39
C GLU A 159 -20.71 -4.05 10.72
N VAL A 160 -20.19 -4.01 11.96
CA VAL A 160 -19.09 -4.89 12.39
C VAL A 160 -19.51 -5.76 13.58
N LYS A 161 -20.56 -5.35 14.30
CA LYS A 161 -21.16 -6.15 15.35
C LYS A 161 -22.58 -6.48 14.96
N ALA A 162 -22.93 -7.76 15.07
CA ALA A 162 -24.30 -8.22 15.11
C ALA A 162 -24.98 -7.46 16.26
N LEU A 163 -25.70 -6.39 15.92
CA LEU A 163 -26.71 -5.88 16.82
C LEU A 163 -27.61 -7.08 17.18
N PRO A 164 -28.05 -7.21 18.44
CA PRO A 164 -29.00 -8.25 18.80
C PRO A 164 -30.14 -8.26 17.77
N PHE A 165 -30.59 -9.43 17.32
CA PHE A 165 -31.53 -9.55 16.19
C PHE A 165 -32.79 -8.66 16.33
N TRP A 166 -33.18 -8.29 17.55
CA TRP A 166 -34.29 -7.37 17.83
C TRP A 166 -34.01 -5.90 17.45
N PHE A 167 -32.75 -5.48 17.36
CA PHE A 167 -32.35 -4.17 16.82
C PHE A 167 -32.52 -4.08 15.29
N ALA A 168 -32.49 -5.21 14.57
CA ALA A 168 -32.79 -5.24 13.14
C ALA A 168 -34.25 -4.82 12.85
N GLY A 169 -35.16 -4.95 13.82
CA GLY A 169 -36.55 -4.50 13.74
C GLY A 169 -36.74 -2.98 13.81
N LEU A 170 -35.75 -2.23 14.33
CA LEU A 170 -35.80 -0.77 14.43
C LEU A 170 -35.32 -0.06 13.15
N ALA A 171 -34.87 -0.80 12.13
CA ALA A 171 -34.50 -0.29 10.80
C ALA A 171 -33.56 0.93 10.80
N TRP A 172 -32.80 1.13 11.88
CA TRP A 172 -31.80 2.18 11.97
C TRP A 172 -30.50 1.63 11.38
N GLU A 173 -30.34 1.73 10.07
CA GLU A 173 -29.03 1.55 9.45
C GLU A 173 -28.20 2.81 9.77
N PRO A 174 -27.17 2.72 10.64
CA PRO A 174 -26.31 3.87 10.90
C PRO A 174 -25.70 4.33 9.57
N LYS A 175 -25.86 5.61 9.24
CA LYS A 175 -25.31 6.19 8.01
C LYS A 175 -23.96 6.83 8.28
N ILE A 176 -23.08 6.78 7.28
CA ILE A 176 -21.82 7.51 7.29
C ILE A 176 -22.12 9.00 7.26
N LYS A 177 -21.78 9.72 8.32
CA LYS A 177 -22.01 11.17 8.45
C LYS A 177 -20.87 11.98 7.86
N ARG A 178 -19.65 11.57 8.17
CA ARG A 178 -18.40 12.21 7.77
C ARG A 178 -17.47 11.18 7.14
N VAL A 179 -16.78 11.62 6.09
CA VAL A 179 -15.68 10.91 5.44
C VAL A 179 -14.55 11.90 5.34
N GLU A 180 -13.35 11.49 5.71
CA GLU A 180 -12.15 12.32 5.60
C GLU A 180 -10.90 11.46 5.38
N GLU A 181 -9.93 12.00 4.65
CA GLU A 181 -8.56 11.49 4.63
C GLU A 181 -7.87 11.98 5.92
N VAL A 182 -7.47 11.04 6.79
CA VAL A 182 -6.86 11.37 8.10
C VAL A 182 -5.34 11.33 8.06
N ALA A 183 -4.75 10.62 7.10
CA ALA A 183 -3.31 10.57 6.91
C ALA A 183 -2.92 10.10 5.50
N ASP A 184 -1.85 10.69 4.98
CA ASP A 184 -1.04 10.14 3.89
C ASP A 184 0.29 9.65 4.50
N LEU A 185 0.48 8.32 4.52
CA LEU A 185 1.65 7.65 5.07
C LEU A 185 2.58 7.12 3.97
N SER A 186 2.52 7.69 2.76
CA SER A 186 3.32 7.22 1.63
C SER A 186 4.83 7.35 1.86
N VAL A 187 5.26 8.35 2.61
CA VAL A 187 6.68 8.55 2.97
C VAL A 187 7.13 7.44 3.93
N GLN A 188 6.38 7.18 5.01
CA GLN A 188 6.69 6.13 5.98
C GLN A 188 6.68 4.74 5.32
N LEU A 189 5.77 4.50 4.37
CA LEU A 189 5.78 3.27 3.57
C LEU A 189 7.06 3.15 2.75
N THR A 190 7.46 4.23 2.08
CA THR A 190 8.70 4.27 1.27
C THR A 190 9.91 3.96 2.13
N ASP A 191 10.04 4.61 3.29
CA ASP A 191 11.12 4.38 4.25
C ASP A 191 11.18 2.91 4.69
N ARG A 192 10.03 2.32 5.06
CA ARG A 192 9.98 0.89 5.44
C ARG A 192 10.32 -0.04 4.29
N ILE A 193 9.96 0.31 3.06
CA ILE A 193 10.32 -0.47 1.86
C ILE A 193 11.82 -0.43 1.60
N THR A 194 12.50 0.70 1.81
CA THR A 194 13.96 0.76 1.69
C THR A 194 14.66 -0.22 2.63
N HIS A 195 14.12 -0.48 3.81
CA HIS A 195 14.69 -1.44 4.76
C HIS A 195 14.54 -2.91 4.35
N ILE A 196 13.57 -3.25 3.50
CA ILE A 196 13.31 -4.64 3.04
C ILE A 196 13.78 -4.90 1.60
N SER A 197 14.64 -4.01 1.09
CA SER A 197 15.10 -3.97 -0.30
C SER A 197 16.40 -4.74 -0.58
N ASN A 198 16.97 -5.39 0.43
CA ASN A 198 18.31 -6.01 0.45
C ASN A 198 19.50 -5.04 0.35
N THR A 199 19.28 -3.72 0.36
CA THR A 199 20.38 -2.75 0.46
C THR A 199 21.00 -2.76 1.87
N PRO A 200 22.33 -2.86 2.03
CA PRO A 200 22.98 -2.83 3.34
C PRO A 200 22.74 -1.50 4.05
N LYS A 201 22.54 -1.54 5.38
CA LYS A 201 22.27 -0.35 6.21
C LYS A 201 23.34 0.75 6.12
N ARG A 202 24.56 0.40 5.72
CA ARG A 202 25.70 1.34 5.57
C ARG A 202 25.71 2.06 4.23
N VAL A 203 24.89 1.64 3.28
CA VAL A 203 24.74 2.27 1.98
C VAL A 203 23.58 3.27 2.06
N LEU A 204 23.92 4.55 1.94
CA LEU A 204 22.92 5.62 1.96
C LEU A 204 22.17 5.64 0.63
N TRP A 205 20.85 5.75 0.68
CA TRP A 205 20.04 5.95 -0.52
C TRP A 205 20.31 7.31 -1.14
N THR A 206 20.22 7.41 -2.47
CA THR A 206 20.25 8.71 -3.14
C THR A 206 18.85 9.32 -3.16
N ASP A 207 18.77 10.64 -3.11
CA ASP A 207 17.48 11.36 -3.16
C ASP A 207 16.68 10.99 -4.41
N GLU A 208 17.37 10.84 -5.55
CA GLU A 208 16.78 10.42 -6.83
C GLU A 208 16.04 9.07 -6.70
N TRP A 209 16.65 8.09 -6.03
CA TRP A 209 16.04 6.77 -5.83
C TRP A 209 14.91 6.79 -4.80
N LEU A 210 15.01 7.64 -3.77
CA LEU A 210 13.95 7.83 -2.77
C LEU A 210 12.71 8.48 -3.40
N GLU A 211 12.89 9.55 -4.18
CA GLU A 211 11.79 10.19 -4.92
C GLU A 211 11.17 9.22 -5.93
N TRP A 212 12.01 8.47 -6.64
CA TRP A 212 11.54 7.46 -7.58
C TRP A 212 10.71 6.38 -6.89
N LEU A 213 11.18 5.85 -5.75
CA LEU A 213 10.42 4.90 -4.95
C LEU A 213 9.12 5.48 -4.41
N ALA A 214 9.13 6.71 -3.90
CA ALA A 214 7.94 7.41 -3.42
C ALA A 214 6.91 7.59 -4.55
N SER A 215 7.35 7.72 -5.82
CA SER A 215 6.46 7.79 -6.98
C SER A 215 5.69 6.49 -7.23
N LEU A 216 6.25 5.34 -6.83
CA LEU A 216 5.68 4.01 -7.02
C LEU A 216 4.80 3.55 -5.86
N ASN A 217 5.08 4.07 -4.67
CA ASN A 217 4.45 3.65 -3.42
C ASN A 217 3.35 4.63 -2.98
N GLY A 218 2.29 4.10 -2.37
CA GLY A 218 1.27 4.96 -1.79
C GLY A 218 0.55 4.29 -0.63
N LEU A 219 0.25 5.06 0.41
CA LEU A 219 -0.49 4.61 1.58
C LEU A 219 -1.35 5.76 2.11
N LYS A 220 -2.67 5.60 2.06
CA LYS A 220 -3.64 6.57 2.55
C LYS A 220 -4.57 5.95 3.57
N ILE A 221 -4.96 6.73 4.56
CA ILE A 221 -5.92 6.33 5.58
C ILE A 221 -7.12 7.25 5.52
N TYR A 222 -8.30 6.65 5.42
CA TYR A 222 -9.58 7.33 5.43
C TYR A 222 -10.36 6.96 6.69
N ALA A 223 -10.97 7.94 7.35
CA ALA A 223 -11.90 7.72 8.44
C ALA A 223 -13.35 7.91 7.96
N LEU A 224 -14.17 6.89 8.21
CA LEU A 224 -15.61 6.92 8.00
C LEU A 224 -16.26 6.95 9.38
N SER A 225 -16.96 8.05 9.68
CA SER A 225 -17.53 8.27 11.01
C SER A 225 -19.05 8.26 10.96
N GLY A 226 -19.63 7.35 11.74
CA GLY A 226 -21.07 7.28 12.04
C GLY A 226 -21.43 8.15 13.25
N MET A 227 -22.55 7.84 13.92
CA MET A 227 -22.89 8.51 15.19
C MET A 227 -22.10 7.98 16.38
N THR A 228 -21.79 6.68 16.36
CA THR A 228 -21.28 5.93 17.52
C THR A 228 -19.98 5.19 17.22
N THR A 229 -19.55 5.14 15.95
CA THR A 229 -18.44 4.32 15.49
C THR A 229 -17.64 5.00 14.40
N THR A 230 -16.32 4.87 14.47
CA THR A 230 -15.39 5.25 13.41
C THR A 230 -14.74 4.02 12.84
N VAL A 231 -14.63 3.96 11.52
CA VAL A 231 -13.98 2.88 10.78
C VAL A 231 -12.86 3.47 9.97
N HIS A 232 -11.71 2.79 9.92
CA HIS A 232 -10.60 3.20 9.06
C HIS A 232 -10.57 2.34 7.79
N VAL A 233 -10.32 2.98 6.65
CA VAL A 233 -9.98 2.31 5.39
C VAL A 233 -8.54 2.68 5.06
N ILE A 234 -7.69 1.68 4.95
CA ILE A 234 -6.27 1.79 4.67
C ILE A 234 -6.08 1.35 3.22
N ALA A 235 -5.78 2.30 2.35
CA ALA A 235 -5.54 2.06 0.93
C ALA A 235 -4.04 2.09 0.66
N ALA A 236 -3.44 0.97 0.26
CA ALA A 236 -2.01 0.91 0.00
C ALA A 236 -1.68 0.25 -1.35
N ILE A 237 -0.65 0.76 -2.00
CA ILE A 237 -0.03 0.13 -3.17
C ILE A 237 1.49 0.12 -3.01
N PRO A 238 2.03 -0.93 -2.38
CA PRO A 238 3.47 -1.09 -2.19
C PRO A 238 4.14 -1.75 -3.40
N ALA A 239 5.14 -1.07 -3.97
CA ALA A 239 6.07 -1.56 -4.97
C ALA A 239 7.39 -1.93 -4.30
N ARG A 240 7.74 -3.23 -4.33
CA ARG A 240 8.94 -3.76 -3.70
C ARG A 240 10.08 -3.90 -4.72
N LEU A 241 11.25 -3.44 -4.33
CA LEU A 241 12.49 -3.63 -5.08
C LEU A 241 13.44 -4.54 -4.31
N HIS A 242 14.19 -5.36 -5.01
CA HIS A 242 15.36 -6.06 -4.49
C HIS A 242 16.60 -5.57 -5.23
N PHE A 243 17.56 -5.03 -4.49
CA PHE A 243 18.86 -4.62 -5.02
C PHE A 243 19.90 -5.71 -4.82
N GLN A 244 20.80 -5.83 -5.79
CA GLN A 244 21.96 -6.70 -5.76
C GLN A 244 23.15 -5.96 -6.37
N ALA A 245 24.25 -5.88 -5.63
CA ALA A 245 25.49 -5.34 -6.15
C ALA A 245 26.11 -6.29 -7.20
N PRO A 246 26.73 -5.78 -8.29
CA PRO A 246 26.82 -4.37 -8.65
C PRO A 246 25.64 -3.90 -9.52
N GLY A 247 24.93 -2.86 -9.07
CA GLY A 247 24.01 -2.05 -9.87
C GLY A 247 22.79 -2.78 -10.45
N GLN A 248 22.44 -3.96 -9.93
CA GLN A 248 21.28 -4.71 -10.37
C GLN A 248 20.12 -4.50 -9.39
N PHE A 249 18.91 -4.41 -9.92
CA PHE A 249 17.71 -4.49 -9.11
C PHE A 249 16.60 -5.19 -9.87
N THR A 250 15.66 -5.75 -9.13
CA THR A 250 14.47 -6.41 -9.67
C THR A 250 13.24 -6.00 -8.90
N PHE A 251 12.08 -6.02 -9.57
CA PHE A 251 10.81 -5.85 -8.88
C PHE A 251 10.42 -7.17 -8.23
N ALA A 252 10.37 -7.17 -6.91
CA ALA A 252 9.97 -8.35 -6.15
C ALA A 252 8.45 -8.43 -6.07
N GLN A 253 7.93 -9.65 -6.11
CA GLN A 253 6.50 -9.88 -5.93
C GLN A 253 6.07 -9.50 -4.50
N SER A 254 4.96 -8.76 -4.37
CA SER A 254 4.40 -8.40 -3.06
C SER A 254 3.82 -9.65 -2.38
N GLY A 255 4.21 -9.93 -1.14
CA GLY A 255 3.78 -11.09 -0.37
C GLY A 255 3.03 -10.72 0.92
N GLN A 256 2.87 -11.70 1.81
CA GLN A 256 2.26 -11.50 3.14
C GLN A 256 3.10 -10.56 4.01
N ASP A 257 4.41 -10.58 3.86
CA ASP A 257 5.36 -9.69 4.52
C ASP A 257 5.05 -8.19 4.28
N VAL A 258 4.61 -7.87 3.06
CA VAL A 258 4.22 -6.51 2.69
C VAL A 258 2.88 -6.12 3.33
N ILE A 259 1.95 -7.06 3.47
CA ILE A 259 0.68 -6.85 4.17
C ILE A 259 0.94 -6.54 5.65
N ASP A 260 1.81 -7.34 6.27
CA ASP A 260 2.21 -7.17 7.66
C ASP A 260 2.92 -5.82 7.85
N LEU A 261 3.80 -5.43 6.93
CA LEU A 261 4.47 -4.12 6.96
C LEU A 261 3.49 -2.94 6.90
N VAL A 262 2.46 -2.99 6.05
CA VAL A 262 1.43 -1.95 6.00
C VAL A 262 0.61 -1.90 7.28
N ARG A 263 0.30 -3.07 7.86
CA ARG A 263 -0.39 -3.16 9.15
C ARG A 263 0.45 -2.54 10.27
N ASP A 264 1.74 -2.85 10.33
CA ASP A 264 2.65 -2.32 11.35
C ASP A 264 2.76 -0.77 11.26
N ILE A 265 2.82 -0.22 10.04
CA ILE A 265 2.81 1.25 9.82
C ILE A 265 1.50 1.84 10.34
N TYR A 266 0.35 1.23 10.01
CA TYR A 266 -0.95 1.69 10.49
C TYR A 266 -1.07 1.62 12.01
N GLU A 267 -0.64 0.52 12.63
CA GLU A 267 -0.69 0.33 14.09
C GLU A 267 0.24 1.30 14.83
N GLN A 268 1.41 1.59 14.26
CA GLN A 268 2.31 2.62 14.77
C GLN A 268 1.62 4.00 14.72
N TRP A 269 1.13 4.40 13.55
CA TRP A 269 0.43 5.68 13.36
C TRP A 269 -0.82 5.81 14.24
N SER A 270 -1.63 4.76 14.36
CA SER A 270 -2.86 4.77 15.18
C SER A 270 -2.55 4.97 16.66
N ARG A 271 -1.44 4.40 17.15
CA ARG A 271 -0.96 4.61 18.52
C ARG A 271 -0.43 6.02 18.74
N GLU A 272 0.38 6.54 17.83
CA GLU A 272 1.00 7.87 17.93
C GLU A 272 -0.02 9.01 17.78
N SER A 273 -0.98 8.87 16.87
CA SER A 273 -2.01 9.89 16.62
C SER A 273 -3.16 9.85 17.62
N GLY A 274 -3.29 8.77 18.41
CA GLY A 274 -4.44 8.53 19.29
C GLY A 274 -5.75 8.22 18.54
N GLN A 275 -5.74 8.15 17.21
CA GLN A 275 -6.91 7.83 16.39
C GLN A 275 -7.20 6.33 16.46
N ARG A 276 -8.32 5.95 17.09
CA ARG A 276 -8.76 4.55 17.19
C ARG A 276 -9.96 4.30 16.28
N SER A 277 -9.91 3.21 15.54
CA SER A 277 -11.06 2.70 14.81
C SER A 277 -11.72 1.56 15.59
N ALA A 278 -13.03 1.42 15.42
CA ALA A 278 -13.73 0.22 15.84
C ALA A 278 -13.38 -0.98 14.95
N PHE A 279 -12.93 -0.70 13.71
CA PHE A 279 -12.56 -1.69 12.72
C PHE A 279 -11.71 -1.07 11.59
N ALA A 280 -10.77 -1.85 11.07
CA ALA A 280 -9.84 -1.44 10.01
C ALA A 280 -10.00 -2.28 8.72
N PHE A 281 -10.23 -1.62 7.59
CA PHE A 281 -10.29 -2.23 6.27
C PHE A 281 -9.01 -1.94 5.48
N PHE A 282 -8.18 -2.94 5.27
CA PHE A 282 -7.01 -2.87 4.40
C PHE A 282 -7.42 -3.22 2.98
N THR A 283 -7.27 -2.28 2.06
CA THR A 283 -7.35 -2.51 0.61
C THR A 283 -5.97 -2.30 0.02
N LEU A 284 -5.33 -3.40 -0.38
CA LEU A 284 -3.96 -3.45 -0.84
C LEU A 284 -3.93 -3.78 -2.33
N ALA A 285 -3.15 -3.04 -3.10
CA ALA A 285 -2.95 -3.27 -4.51
C ALA A 285 -1.50 -3.61 -4.85
N SER A 286 -1.32 -4.31 -5.96
CA SER A 286 -0.02 -4.48 -6.60
C SER A 286 -0.18 -4.39 -8.12
N ALA A 287 0.85 -3.86 -8.78
CA ALA A 287 0.94 -3.88 -10.23
C ALA A 287 1.24 -5.30 -10.76
N SER A 288 1.81 -6.18 -9.93
CA SER A 288 2.03 -7.58 -10.24
C SER A 288 0.97 -8.48 -9.58
N GLN A 289 0.87 -9.71 -10.06
CA GLN A 289 -0.03 -10.71 -9.47
C GLN A 289 0.46 -11.07 -8.06
N TRP A 290 -0.47 -11.17 -7.09
CA TRP A 290 -0.16 -11.68 -5.76
C TRP A 290 0.14 -13.20 -5.81
N PRO A 291 1.01 -13.73 -4.94
CA PRO A 291 1.20 -15.17 -4.82
C PRO A 291 -0.13 -15.88 -4.53
N ASP A 292 -0.37 -17.08 -5.08
CA ASP A 292 -1.66 -17.77 -4.95
C ASP A 292 -2.08 -18.06 -3.50
N GLN A 293 -1.10 -18.10 -2.59
CA GLN A 293 -1.29 -18.28 -1.16
C GLN A 293 -1.85 -17.01 -0.49
N VAL A 294 -1.52 -15.83 -1.03
CA VAL A 294 -1.96 -14.53 -0.51
C VAL A 294 -3.36 -14.23 -1.06
N LYS A 295 -4.34 -14.30 -0.17
CA LYS A 295 -5.74 -14.00 -0.48
C LYS A 295 -6.30 -13.06 0.57
N GLY A 296 -7.34 -12.32 0.19
CA GLY A 296 -8.07 -11.50 1.16
C GLY A 296 -8.57 -12.38 2.31
N HIS A 297 -8.41 -11.90 3.54
CA HIS A 297 -8.84 -12.59 4.76
C HIS A 297 -9.43 -11.59 5.78
N ALA A 298 -10.15 -12.11 6.76
CA ALA A 298 -10.75 -11.36 7.85
C ALA A 298 -10.29 -11.97 9.17
N ALA A 299 -9.83 -11.15 10.12
CA ALA A 299 -9.38 -11.61 11.42
C ALA A 299 -9.70 -10.56 12.50
N GLY A 300 -10.53 -10.95 13.48
CA GLY A 300 -10.85 -10.09 14.62
C GLY A 300 -11.46 -8.75 14.22
N ASP A 301 -10.65 -7.70 14.34
CA ASP A 301 -10.97 -6.28 14.16
C ASP A 301 -10.46 -5.69 12.84
N HIS A 302 -9.88 -6.51 11.96
CA HIS A 302 -9.39 -6.07 10.68
C HIS A 302 -9.75 -7.02 9.54
N TRP A 303 -9.69 -6.44 8.35
CA TRP A 303 -10.14 -7.10 7.14
C TRP A 303 -9.29 -6.67 5.96
N VAL A 304 -8.81 -7.64 5.18
CA VAL A 304 -7.83 -7.43 4.12
C VAL A 304 -8.41 -7.85 2.79
N VAL A 305 -8.35 -6.93 1.82
CA VAL A 305 -8.54 -7.18 0.39
C VAL A 305 -7.24 -6.94 -0.33
N VAL A 306 -6.92 -7.84 -1.25
CA VAL A 306 -5.78 -7.71 -2.15
C VAL A 306 -6.26 -7.62 -3.59
N SER A 307 -5.71 -6.67 -4.35
CA SER A 307 -6.01 -6.46 -5.76
C SER A 307 -4.72 -6.49 -6.58
N SER A 308 -4.74 -7.13 -7.74
CA SER A 308 -3.63 -7.11 -8.70
C SER A 308 -4.11 -6.56 -10.04
N CYS A 309 -3.31 -5.70 -10.66
CA CYS A 309 -3.54 -5.27 -12.03
C CYS A 309 -3.14 -6.40 -13.00
N THR A 310 -3.99 -6.74 -13.95
CA THR A 310 -3.68 -7.69 -15.03
C THR A 310 -3.03 -6.95 -16.21
N ALA A 311 -2.37 -7.67 -17.12
CA ALA A 311 -1.76 -7.10 -18.31
C ALA A 311 -2.75 -6.27 -19.17
N ASP A 312 -4.03 -6.64 -19.17
CA ASP A 312 -5.11 -5.92 -19.87
C ASP A 312 -5.55 -4.63 -19.15
N GLY A 313 -4.85 -4.19 -18.09
CA GLY A 313 -5.20 -3.03 -17.27
C GLY A 313 -6.44 -3.25 -16.38
N ARG A 314 -6.89 -4.50 -16.21
CA ARG A 314 -8.05 -4.84 -15.37
C ARG A 314 -7.61 -5.22 -13.97
N TRP A 315 -8.40 -4.86 -12.98
CA TRP A 315 -8.12 -5.25 -11.61
C TRP A 315 -8.77 -6.59 -11.26
N ARG A 316 -7.97 -7.49 -10.72
CA ARG A 316 -8.43 -8.74 -10.09
C ARG A 316 -8.37 -8.58 -8.58
N THR A 317 -9.53 -8.62 -7.93
CA THR A 317 -9.63 -8.46 -6.47
C THR A 317 -9.97 -9.78 -5.79
N SER A 318 -9.21 -10.11 -4.75
CA SER A 318 -9.43 -11.26 -3.86
C SER A 318 -9.95 -10.76 -2.51
N ALA A 319 -11.12 -11.26 -2.11
CA ALA A 319 -11.79 -10.91 -0.87
C ALA A 319 -11.94 -12.14 0.05
N PRO A 320 -12.11 -11.94 1.36
CA PRO A 320 -12.30 -13.00 2.36
C PRO A 320 -13.35 -14.02 1.95
N ARG A 321 -13.06 -15.31 2.15
CA ARG A 321 -13.88 -16.43 1.64
C ARG A 321 -15.16 -16.70 2.43
N ARG A 322 -15.16 -16.52 3.76
CA ARG A 322 -16.26 -16.94 4.63
C ARG A 322 -17.48 -16.02 4.48
N PHE A 323 -18.66 -16.63 4.46
CA PHE A 323 -19.95 -15.95 4.26
C PHE A 323 -20.37 -15.10 5.48
N ALA A 324 -20.09 -15.58 6.70
CA ALA A 324 -20.38 -14.85 7.94
C ALA A 324 -19.65 -13.49 8.00
N ASP A 325 -18.38 -13.47 7.59
CA ASP A 325 -17.55 -12.25 7.53
C ASP A 325 -17.98 -11.28 6.39
N ARG A 326 -18.87 -11.72 5.47
CA ARG A 326 -19.36 -10.93 4.33
C ARG A 326 -20.71 -10.28 4.58
N LEU A 327 -21.51 -10.79 5.52
CA LEU A 327 -22.86 -10.29 5.80
C LEU A 327 -22.84 -8.87 6.36
N SER A 328 -21.85 -8.55 7.18
CA SER A 328 -21.69 -7.25 7.84
C SER A 328 -21.13 -6.16 6.90
N LEU A 329 -20.58 -6.57 5.75
CA LEU A 329 -19.88 -5.73 4.75
C LEU A 329 -20.58 -5.72 3.39
N ARG A 330 -21.88 -6.04 3.36
CA ARG A 330 -22.57 -6.47 2.14
C ARG A 330 -22.54 -5.43 1.01
N ASP A 331 -22.61 -4.14 1.34
CA ASP A 331 -22.57 -3.05 0.34
C ASP A 331 -21.28 -2.22 0.41
N PHE A 332 -20.46 -2.42 1.45
CA PHE A 332 -19.20 -1.68 1.63
C PHE A 332 -18.07 -2.22 0.75
N MET A 333 -18.08 -3.52 0.50
CA MET A 333 -17.04 -4.25 -0.22
C MET A 333 -16.73 -3.75 -1.62
N ASP A 334 -17.73 -3.27 -2.36
CA ASP A 334 -17.49 -2.74 -3.70
C ASP A 334 -16.74 -1.40 -3.65
N ARG A 335 -16.81 -0.67 -2.53
CA ARG A 335 -16.06 0.58 -2.31
C ARG A 335 -14.56 0.36 -2.11
N LEU A 336 -14.19 -0.86 -1.69
CA LEU A 336 -12.80 -1.26 -1.48
C LEU A 336 -12.12 -1.80 -2.75
N ARG A 337 -12.85 -1.87 -3.87
CA ARG A 337 -12.30 -2.29 -5.16
C ARG A 337 -11.74 -1.09 -5.92
N PRO A 338 -10.63 -1.25 -6.66
CA PRO A 338 -10.06 -0.21 -7.52
C PRO A 338 -10.81 -0.06 -8.84
N GLU A 339 -12.12 0.15 -8.72
CA GLU A 339 -13.01 0.38 -9.84
C GLU A 339 -14.06 1.40 -9.40
N THR A 340 -14.13 2.52 -10.12
CA THR A 340 -15.05 3.61 -9.79
C THR A 340 -16.49 3.18 -10.03
N ARG A 341 -17.45 3.92 -9.46
CA ARG A 341 -18.88 3.65 -9.70
C ARG A 341 -19.21 3.71 -11.19
N GLN A 342 -18.65 4.68 -11.92
CA GLN A 342 -18.87 4.83 -13.35
C GLN A 342 -18.27 3.66 -14.14
N GLN A 343 -17.04 3.24 -13.82
CA GLN A 343 -16.41 2.08 -14.46
C GLN A 343 -17.23 0.80 -14.27
N ARG A 344 -17.73 0.57 -13.05
CA ARG A 344 -18.66 -0.55 -12.78
C ARG A 344 -19.92 -0.48 -13.64
N ILE A 345 -20.54 0.70 -13.74
CA ILE A 345 -21.73 0.89 -14.57
C ILE A 345 -21.41 0.60 -16.04
N SER A 346 -20.32 1.15 -16.57
CA SER A 346 -19.88 0.93 -17.95
C SER A 346 -19.58 -0.54 -18.24
N ARG A 347 -19.01 -1.27 -17.28
CA ARG A 347 -18.74 -2.72 -17.43
C ARG A 347 -20.02 -3.55 -17.43
N VAL A 348 -20.98 -3.22 -16.56
CA VAL A 348 -22.32 -3.82 -16.60
C VAL A 348 -23.00 -3.52 -17.92
N LYS A 349 -22.93 -2.26 -18.39
CA LYS A 349 -23.46 -1.84 -19.69
C LYS A 349 -22.88 -2.65 -20.84
N GLY A 350 -21.55 -2.73 -20.95
CA GLY A 350 -20.88 -3.45 -22.02
C GLY A 350 -21.29 -4.93 -22.09
N ARG A 351 -21.46 -5.58 -20.94
CA ARG A 351 -21.93 -6.97 -20.90
C ARG A 351 -23.41 -7.12 -21.28
N VAL A 352 -24.25 -6.16 -20.89
CA VAL A 352 -25.66 -6.12 -21.31
C VAL A 352 -25.77 -5.90 -22.82
N ASP A 353 -24.98 -4.97 -23.38
CA ASP A 353 -24.92 -4.70 -24.82
C ASP A 353 -24.50 -5.95 -25.61
N GLU A 354 -23.50 -6.69 -25.12
CA GLU A 354 -23.06 -7.95 -25.73
C GLU A 354 -24.20 -9.00 -25.75
N PHE A 355 -24.95 -9.12 -24.65
CA PHE A 355 -26.10 -10.02 -24.60
C PHE A 355 -27.19 -9.63 -25.59
N ILE A 356 -27.53 -8.35 -25.66
CA ILE A 356 -28.55 -7.84 -26.58
C ILE A 356 -28.09 -8.02 -28.03
N GLY A 357 -26.84 -7.64 -28.34
CA GLY A 357 -26.25 -7.74 -29.67
C GLY A 357 -26.08 -9.18 -30.17
N SER A 358 -25.88 -10.15 -29.27
CA SER A 358 -25.82 -11.58 -29.60
C SER A 358 -27.18 -12.21 -29.91
N GLY A 359 -28.29 -11.46 -29.79
CA GLY A 359 -29.64 -11.99 -30.01
C GLY A 359 -30.08 -12.99 -28.93
N TYR A 360 -29.57 -12.86 -27.71
CA TYR A 360 -29.90 -13.77 -26.62
C TYR A 360 -31.41 -13.80 -26.34
N ALA A 361 -32.04 -14.96 -26.59
CA ALA A 361 -33.49 -15.14 -26.51
C ALA A 361 -34.07 -15.20 -25.08
N GLY A 362 -33.22 -15.17 -24.04
CA GLY A 362 -33.64 -15.26 -22.63
C GLY A 362 -33.62 -13.91 -21.89
N ASN A 363 -34.23 -13.87 -20.71
CA ASN A 363 -34.18 -12.71 -19.83
C ASN A 363 -32.76 -12.50 -19.28
N ILE A 364 -32.25 -11.27 -19.34
CA ILE A 364 -30.94 -10.91 -18.78
C ILE A 364 -31.13 -10.60 -17.29
N HIS A 365 -31.09 -11.63 -16.45
CA HIS A 365 -31.30 -11.51 -15.01
C HIS A 365 -30.10 -10.90 -14.28
N VAL A 366 -30.36 -10.18 -13.18
CA VAL A 366 -29.33 -9.67 -12.26
C VAL A 366 -28.38 -10.78 -11.80
N ASP A 367 -28.91 -11.97 -11.50
CA ASP A 367 -28.12 -13.09 -11.01
C ASP A 367 -27.14 -13.62 -12.06
N LYS A 368 -27.55 -13.61 -13.34
CA LYS A 368 -26.71 -14.02 -14.47
C LYS A 368 -25.57 -13.02 -14.66
N LEU A 369 -25.88 -11.73 -14.73
CA LEU A 369 -24.90 -10.66 -14.85
C LEU A 369 -23.91 -10.66 -13.68
N ALA A 370 -24.40 -10.84 -12.45
CA ALA A 370 -23.55 -10.92 -11.25
C ALA A 370 -22.55 -12.08 -11.34
N LYS A 371 -23.00 -13.26 -11.78
CA LYS A 371 -22.14 -14.45 -11.92
C LYS A 371 -21.06 -14.25 -12.99
N GLU A 372 -21.41 -13.66 -14.13
CA GLU A 372 -20.48 -13.50 -15.25
C GLU A 372 -19.48 -12.35 -15.05
N ILE A 373 -19.93 -11.23 -14.49
CA ILE A 373 -19.06 -10.07 -14.27
C ILE A 373 -18.24 -10.23 -12.97
N GLY A 374 -18.65 -11.14 -12.08
CA GLY A 374 -18.01 -11.33 -10.77
C GLY A 374 -18.35 -10.21 -9.78
N TYR A 375 -19.48 -9.54 -10.00
CA TYR A 375 -20.03 -8.51 -9.12
C TYR A 375 -21.09 -9.07 -8.19
N ARG A 376 -21.36 -8.32 -7.13
CA ARG A 376 -22.49 -8.61 -6.25
C ARG A 376 -23.79 -8.25 -6.96
N ARG A 377 -24.86 -8.98 -6.65
CA ARG A 377 -26.21 -8.74 -7.18
C ARG A 377 -26.70 -7.31 -6.88
N THR A 378 -26.37 -6.76 -5.71
CA THR A 378 -26.71 -5.39 -5.33
C THR A 378 -26.01 -4.36 -6.22
N ALA A 379 -24.69 -4.48 -6.39
CA ALA A 379 -23.93 -3.59 -7.29
C ALA A 379 -24.41 -3.65 -8.74
N VAL A 380 -24.69 -4.86 -9.26
CA VAL A 380 -25.28 -5.01 -10.59
C VAL A 380 -26.63 -4.32 -10.65
N ARG A 381 -27.53 -4.60 -9.71
CA ARG A 381 -28.86 -3.99 -9.64
C ARG A 381 -28.78 -2.46 -9.62
N ASP A 382 -27.91 -1.89 -8.79
CA ASP A 382 -27.75 -0.44 -8.68
C ASP A 382 -27.19 0.16 -9.98
N ALA A 383 -26.31 -0.56 -10.68
CA ALA A 383 -25.86 -0.19 -12.02
C ALA A 383 -27.00 -0.25 -13.06
N LEU A 384 -27.85 -1.29 -13.03
CA LEU A 384 -29.01 -1.37 -13.93
C LEU A 384 -29.98 -0.21 -13.71
N PHE A 385 -30.25 0.16 -12.46
CA PHE A 385 -31.11 1.31 -12.15
C PHE A 385 -30.47 2.64 -12.56
N ALA A 386 -29.15 2.79 -12.44
CA ALA A 386 -28.45 3.95 -12.98
C ALA A 386 -28.58 4.03 -14.51
N LEU A 387 -28.41 2.90 -15.20
CA LEU A 387 -28.54 2.81 -16.66
C LEU A 387 -29.97 3.08 -17.15
N GLN A 388 -30.98 2.63 -16.38
CA GLN A 388 -32.38 2.98 -16.62
C GLN A 388 -32.62 4.48 -16.41
N GLY A 389 -32.06 5.06 -15.34
CA GLY A 389 -32.16 6.49 -15.06
C GLY A 389 -31.54 7.36 -16.17
N SER A 390 -30.47 6.89 -16.81
CA SER A 390 -29.89 7.51 -18.01
C SER A 390 -30.64 7.18 -19.32
N GLY A 391 -31.69 6.36 -19.26
CA GLY A 391 -32.53 6.06 -20.41
C GLY A 391 -31.93 5.09 -21.43
N HIS A 392 -30.89 4.33 -21.07
CA HIS A 392 -30.27 3.33 -21.95
C HIS A 392 -31.08 2.04 -22.07
N TYR A 393 -31.72 1.61 -20.98
CA TYR A 393 -32.45 0.34 -20.92
C TYR A 393 -33.71 0.44 -20.07
N ARG A 394 -34.53 -0.61 -20.14
CA ARG A 394 -35.67 -0.82 -19.24
C ARG A 394 -35.33 -1.93 -18.24
N VAL A 395 -35.49 -1.65 -16.94
CA VAL A 395 -35.44 -2.68 -15.89
C VAL A 395 -36.86 -3.07 -15.53
N TYR A 396 -37.12 -4.38 -15.47
CA TYR A 396 -38.44 -4.92 -15.23
C TYR A 396 -38.38 -6.15 -14.33
N ARG A 397 -39.55 -6.52 -13.81
CA ARG A 397 -39.74 -7.75 -13.05
C ARG A 397 -40.35 -8.82 -13.95
N THR A 398 -39.72 -9.99 -14.00
CA THR A 398 -40.25 -11.15 -14.73
C THR A 398 -41.45 -11.74 -14.00
N PRO A 399 -42.29 -12.58 -14.67
CA PRO A 399 -43.41 -13.27 -14.03
C PRO A 399 -43.00 -14.10 -12.80
N GLU A 400 -41.76 -14.62 -12.78
CA GLU A 400 -41.16 -15.37 -11.68
C GLU A 400 -40.64 -14.46 -10.54
N GLY A 401 -40.87 -13.16 -10.62
CA GLY A 401 -40.48 -12.18 -9.61
C GLY A 401 -39.02 -11.74 -9.66
N GLN A 402 -38.25 -12.15 -10.66
CA GLN A 402 -36.83 -11.83 -10.80
C GLN A 402 -36.63 -10.47 -11.47
N ILE A 403 -35.53 -9.77 -11.14
CA ILE A 403 -35.18 -8.50 -11.77
C ILE A 403 -34.36 -8.80 -13.04
N ALA A 404 -34.81 -8.25 -14.17
CA ALA A 404 -34.15 -8.38 -15.46
C ALA A 404 -34.03 -7.02 -16.16
N ILE A 405 -33.15 -6.96 -17.16
CA ILE A 405 -32.94 -5.80 -18.02
C ILE A 405 -33.20 -6.18 -19.48
N GLY A 406 -33.69 -5.23 -20.26
CA GLY A 406 -33.90 -5.39 -21.68
C GLY A 406 -33.80 -4.06 -22.44
N PRO A 407 -33.94 -4.11 -23.77
CA PRO A 407 -34.00 -2.91 -24.61
C PRO A 407 -35.04 -1.93 -24.06
N LYS A 408 -34.78 -0.63 -24.26
CA LYS A 408 -35.67 0.44 -23.78
C LYS A 408 -37.13 0.25 -24.24
N GLU A 409 -37.30 -0.23 -25.46
CA GLU A 409 -38.58 -0.48 -26.13
C GLU A 409 -39.23 -1.82 -25.74
N SER A 410 -38.56 -2.64 -24.93
CA SER A 410 -39.09 -3.93 -24.50
C SER A 410 -40.41 -3.72 -23.76
N THR A 411 -41.43 -4.51 -24.12
CA THR A 411 -42.74 -4.55 -23.45
C THR A 411 -42.83 -5.62 -22.36
N ILE A 412 -41.74 -6.35 -22.10
CA ILE A 412 -41.72 -7.52 -21.22
C ILE A 412 -41.81 -7.09 -19.74
N GLY A 413 -42.69 -7.77 -18.99
CA GLY A 413 -42.83 -7.67 -17.54
C GLY A 413 -43.32 -6.31 -17.02
N THR A 414 -43.37 -6.17 -15.68
CA THR A 414 -43.73 -4.90 -15.03
C THR A 414 -42.48 -4.04 -14.86
N ALA A 415 -42.52 -2.79 -15.33
CA ALA A 415 -41.40 -1.86 -15.17
C ALA A 415 -41.14 -1.58 -13.69
N LEU A 416 -39.87 -1.62 -13.29
CA LEU A 416 -39.43 -1.23 -11.96
C LEU A 416 -38.83 0.18 -12.05
N LEU A 417 -39.24 1.10 -11.17
CA LEU A 417 -38.63 2.42 -11.05
C LEU A 417 -37.76 2.44 -9.80
N ALA A 418 -36.59 3.09 -9.85
CA ALA A 418 -35.68 3.21 -8.70
C ALA A 418 -36.36 3.61 -7.35
N PRO A 419 -37.36 4.53 -7.31
CA PRO A 419 -38.02 4.91 -6.05
C PRO A 419 -39.03 3.90 -5.49
N THR A 420 -39.54 2.91 -6.25
CA THR A 420 -40.56 1.98 -5.73
C THR A 420 -40.03 0.97 -4.71
N ILE A 421 -38.71 0.81 -4.57
CA ILE A 421 -38.10 -0.14 -3.63
C ILE A 421 -38.03 0.41 -2.20
N HIS A 422 -37.77 1.72 -2.02
CA HIS A 422 -37.79 2.35 -0.69
C HIS A 422 -39.21 2.45 -0.09
N ARG A 423 -40.26 2.43 -0.92
CA ARG A 423 -41.65 2.46 -0.48
C ARG A 423 -42.08 1.19 0.26
N ASN A 424 -41.53 0.03 -0.13
CA ASN A 424 -41.79 -1.23 0.57
C ASN A 424 -41.09 -1.33 1.94
N TRP A 425 -40.03 -0.54 2.17
CA TRP A 425 -39.39 -0.43 3.47
C TRP A 425 -40.26 0.38 4.46
N LEU A 426 -40.81 1.52 4.04
CA LEU A 426 -41.76 2.30 4.86
C LEU A 426 -42.97 1.48 5.28
N ALA A 427 -43.51 0.66 4.38
CA ALA A 427 -44.63 -0.24 4.68
C ALA A 427 -44.25 -1.32 5.72
N ARG A 428 -43.02 -1.86 5.68
CA ARG A 428 -42.54 -2.84 6.67
C ARG A 428 -42.22 -2.22 8.03
N VAL A 429 -41.66 -1.01 8.05
CA VAL A 429 -41.35 -0.26 9.29
C VAL A 429 -42.61 0.22 10.00
N ALA A 430 -43.64 0.62 9.25
CA ALA A 430 -44.95 1.00 9.82
C ALA A 430 -45.63 -0.17 10.57
N CYS A 431 -45.43 -1.41 10.14
CA CYS A 431 -45.94 -2.60 10.83
C CYS A 431 -45.08 -3.02 12.04
N LEU A 432 -43.77 -2.76 12.02
CA LEU A 432 -42.83 -3.19 13.07
C LEU A 432 -42.72 -2.20 14.24
N GLY A 433 -42.90 -0.90 14.00
CA GLY A 433 -42.81 0.14 15.03
C GLY A 433 -43.73 -0.10 16.25
N PRO A 434 -45.02 -0.44 16.05
CA PRO A 434 -45.91 -0.77 17.16
C PRO A 434 -45.51 -2.05 17.89
N ALA A 435 -45.09 -3.10 17.17
CA ALA A 435 -44.70 -4.39 17.76
C ALA A 435 -43.46 -4.29 18.66
N VAL A 436 -42.45 -3.51 18.24
CA VAL A 436 -41.23 -3.27 19.03
C VAL A 436 -41.52 -2.40 20.25
N SER A 437 -42.39 -1.39 20.10
CA SER A 437 -42.80 -0.52 21.21
C SER A 437 -43.51 -1.31 22.32
N VAL A 438 -44.37 -2.27 21.94
CA VAL A 438 -45.06 -3.17 22.88
C VAL A 438 -44.07 -4.13 23.54
N GLY A 439 -43.09 -4.67 22.81
CA GLY A 439 -42.07 -5.55 23.38
C GLY A 439 -41.16 -4.85 24.40
N ILE A 440 -40.79 -3.59 24.16
CA ILE A 440 -39.98 -2.80 25.11
C ILE A 440 -40.77 -2.49 26.39
N TRP A 441 -42.05 -2.17 26.27
CA TRP A 441 -42.93 -1.96 27.43
C TRP A 441 -43.10 -3.24 28.25
N PHE A 442 -43.27 -4.38 27.57
CA PHE A 442 -43.39 -5.69 28.22
C PHE A 442 -42.13 -6.04 29.05
N VAL A 443 -40.95 -5.86 28.46
CA VAL A 443 -39.69 -6.13 29.16
C VAL A 443 -39.49 -5.16 30.33
N LYS A 444 -39.84 -3.88 30.16
CA LYS A 444 -39.75 -2.87 31.22
C LYS A 444 -40.68 -3.20 32.40
N ASP A 445 -41.92 -3.61 32.14
CA ASP A 445 -42.89 -3.91 33.19
C ASP A 445 -42.60 -5.23 33.93
N VAL A 446 -42.03 -6.23 33.23
CA VAL A 446 -41.50 -7.46 33.85
C VAL A 446 -40.31 -7.16 34.76
N ILE A 447 -39.40 -6.26 34.36
CA ILE A 447 -38.25 -5.84 35.18
C ILE A 447 -38.71 -5.03 36.41
N LEU A 448 -39.79 -4.25 36.29
CA LEU A 448 -40.31 -3.41 37.36
C LEU A 448 -41.31 -4.11 38.30
N GLY A 449 -41.58 -5.41 38.08
CA GLY A 449 -42.40 -6.24 38.99
C GLY A 449 -43.86 -5.80 39.14
N ARG A 450 -44.43 -5.12 38.14
CA ARG A 450 -45.81 -4.61 38.20
C ARG A 450 -46.82 -5.68 37.77
N PRO A 451 -47.93 -5.89 38.51
CA PRO A 451 -48.98 -6.81 38.10
C PRO A 451 -49.75 -6.26 36.90
N PHE A 452 -49.96 -7.11 35.89
CA PHE A 452 -50.59 -6.77 34.61
C PHE A 452 -52.08 -6.43 34.73
N GLU A 453 -52.51 -5.29 34.17
CA GLU A 453 -53.89 -5.10 33.71
C GLU A 453 -54.01 -5.55 32.24
N VAL A 454 -54.50 -6.78 32.05
CA VAL A 454 -54.67 -7.48 30.76
C VAL A 454 -55.53 -6.70 29.74
N LEU A 455 -56.29 -5.69 30.18
CA LEU A 455 -57.18 -4.87 29.36
C LEU A 455 -56.46 -3.97 28.33
N GLY A 456 -55.27 -3.46 28.63
CA GLY A 456 -54.50 -2.64 27.68
C GLY A 456 -54.01 -3.42 26.46
N PHE A 457 -53.72 -4.71 26.65
CA PHE A 457 -53.24 -5.62 25.61
C PHE A 457 -54.37 -6.01 24.64
N ALA A 458 -55.58 -6.25 25.17
CA ALA A 458 -56.76 -6.57 24.37
C ALA A 458 -57.30 -5.36 23.58
N ALA A 459 -57.11 -4.13 24.08
CA ALA A 459 -57.57 -2.90 23.39
C ALA A 459 -56.63 -2.44 22.25
N MET A 460 -55.34 -2.78 22.32
CA MET A 460 -54.33 -2.35 21.34
C MET A 460 -54.26 -3.23 20.08
N ILE A 461 -54.63 -4.51 20.18
CA ILE A 461 -54.67 -5.44 19.04
C ILE A 461 -55.71 -5.00 17.98
N PRO A 462 -56.95 -4.61 18.34
CA PRO A 462 -57.94 -4.06 17.40
C PRO A 462 -57.53 -2.71 16.79
N LEU A 463 -56.74 -1.87 17.48
CA LEU A 463 -56.28 -0.60 16.92
C LEU A 463 -55.16 -0.80 15.88
N ALA A 464 -54.27 -1.76 16.10
CA ALA A 464 -53.24 -2.14 15.13
C ALA A 464 -53.88 -2.82 13.89
N TYR A 465 -54.84 -3.71 14.08
CA TYR A 465 -55.57 -4.37 12.98
C TYR A 465 -56.59 -3.43 12.28
N GLY A 466 -57.23 -2.54 13.03
CA GLY A 466 -58.19 -1.56 12.51
C GLY A 466 -57.53 -0.51 11.62
N GLY A 467 -56.30 -0.11 11.94
CA GLY A 467 -55.48 0.74 11.07
C GLY A 467 -55.14 0.08 9.74
N GLU A 468 -54.80 -1.21 9.75
CA GLU A 468 -54.49 -1.98 8.54
C GLU A 468 -55.75 -2.22 7.68
N TRP A 469 -56.90 -2.47 8.31
CA TRP A 469 -58.20 -2.59 7.63
C TRP A 469 -58.64 -1.26 6.96
N LEU A 470 -58.51 -0.14 7.67
CA LEU A 470 -58.80 1.20 7.13
C LEU A 470 -57.86 1.58 5.98
N ASN A 471 -56.56 1.29 6.12
CA ASN A 471 -55.57 1.58 5.08
C ASN A 471 -55.80 0.72 3.82
N THR A 472 -56.21 -0.53 3.98
CA THR A 472 -56.57 -1.42 2.87
C THR A 472 -57.84 -0.97 2.16
N ARG A 473 -58.84 -0.47 2.90
CA ARG A 473 -60.06 0.12 2.32
C ARG A 473 -59.78 1.45 1.61
N PHE A 474 -58.94 2.31 2.18
CA PHE A 474 -58.52 3.56 1.52
C PHE A 474 -57.74 3.30 0.24
N ARG A 475 -56.90 2.25 0.21
CA ARG A 475 -56.18 1.80 -1.00
C ARG A 475 -57.14 1.35 -2.10
N LYS A 476 -58.08 0.46 -1.77
CA LYS A 476 -59.11 0.00 -2.73
C LYS A 476 -60.02 1.13 -3.21
N TRP A 477 -60.33 2.10 -2.35
CA TRP A 477 -61.15 3.25 -2.72
C TRP A 477 -60.43 4.19 -3.70
N ARG A 478 -59.11 4.33 -3.56
CA ARG A 478 -58.29 5.18 -4.44
C ARG A 478 -58.04 4.53 -5.82
N GLU A 479 -57.75 3.22 -5.83
CA GLU A 479 -57.59 2.42 -7.06
C GLU A 479 -58.87 2.32 -7.90
N ASN A 480 -60.06 2.59 -7.32
CA ASN A 480 -61.32 2.64 -8.04
C ASN A 480 -61.69 4.06 -8.55
N LYS A 481 -60.90 5.09 -8.22
CA LYS A 481 -61.15 6.49 -8.59
C LYS A 481 -60.12 7.08 -9.54
N GLU A 482 -58.92 6.49 -9.60
CA GLU A 482 -57.89 6.73 -10.63
C GLU A 482 -58.04 5.67 -11.72
#